data_AF-A0ABD2REB8-F1
#
_entry.id   AF-A0ABD2REB8-F1
#
_cell.length_a   1.000
_cell.length_b   1.000
_cell.length_c   1.000
_cell.angle_alpha   90.00
_cell.angle_beta   90.00
_cell.angle_gamma   90.00
#
_symmetry.space_group_name_H-M   'P 1'
#
loop_
_entity.id
_entity.type
_entity.pdbx_description
1 polymer ?
#
loop_
_entity_poly.entity_id
_entity_poly.type
_entity_poly.pdbx_seq_one_letter_code
_entity_poly.pdbx_strand_id
1 'polypeptide(L)'
;MGMLSVRRNLIPRAKMLTAKTSGVMRFYHCSEEFQDESLPSEWYEKAFSKLTKLNLLLKNVDLVDGKLVNVNDHSRVDDESLEQKLSSFKSLARTFIGCPSMQEMMKKNVAQALADVQSDQPVCFSKTNERESITVDSLTKISNFLNVSAQQRKLVRQSICAQVTKYPVWIGAVEEILYGLKSNIDFLNCRCLSKDIRMAQQIVTTCQKYLENATSYDPESTSWMRVAPAKGVESPASHKWEGVLEMFSDLIDCLSEETKLTSEVKKLEVMKEGLYQIKDVFIDKNIGFKEARYQENLVHKKLTKTLGHPSRCVFTLLLYYLYGSIWDVDIEVCGGLYPLGRGDKFRLCMGKILTSDEQNMLQSGVKQLSRALGLFKFVWETAGMKGDLEVQGHLWCIGAKNKSFTYRNNMFLLHSLSC
;
A
#
# COMPACT_ATOMS: atom_id res chain seq x y z
N MET A 1 33.28 28.15 -57.21
CA MET A 1 32.07 27.63 -57.89
C MET A 1 31.94 26.15 -57.54
N GLY A 2 30.84 25.73 -56.89
CA GLY A 2 30.39 24.34 -56.71
C GLY A 2 31.32 23.38 -55.92
N MET A 3 31.20 23.22 -54.60
CA MET A 3 30.25 22.37 -53.83
C MET A 3 30.41 20.85 -54.01
N LEU A 4 30.81 20.13 -52.94
CA LEU A 4 30.35 18.76 -52.62
C LEU A 4 30.56 18.42 -51.12
N SER A 5 29.42 18.28 -50.44
CA SER A 5 29.05 17.32 -49.38
C SER A 5 30.11 16.81 -48.37
N VAL A 6 29.85 17.02 -47.07
CA VAL A 6 29.75 15.92 -46.07
C VAL A 6 28.77 16.32 -44.95
N ARG A 7 27.85 15.41 -44.63
CA ARG A 7 26.89 15.42 -43.52
C ARG A 7 27.56 15.49 -42.14
N ARG A 8 26.94 16.20 -41.18
CA ARG A 8 26.98 15.83 -39.75
C ARG A 8 25.60 15.95 -39.14
N ASN A 9 25.10 14.80 -38.67
CA ASN A 9 23.97 14.68 -37.77
C ASN A 9 24.30 15.35 -36.43
N LEU A 10 23.45 16.27 -35.97
CA LEU A 10 23.44 16.73 -34.58
C LEU A 10 21.99 16.86 -34.12
N ILE A 11 21.66 16.07 -33.10
CA ILE A 11 20.45 16.12 -32.28
C ILE A 11 20.37 17.48 -31.57
N PRO A 12 19.23 18.19 -31.58
CA PRO A 12 19.01 19.29 -30.64
C PRO A 12 18.06 18.90 -29.52
N ARG A 13 18.70 18.82 -28.35
CA ARG A 13 18.25 18.86 -26.96
C ARG A 13 17.15 19.91 -26.70
N ALA A 14 16.31 19.58 -25.71
CA ALA A 14 15.23 20.38 -25.12
C ALA A 14 15.63 21.83 -24.80
N LYS A 15 14.73 22.78 -25.12
CA LYS A 15 14.80 24.18 -24.67
C LYS A 15 14.01 24.34 -23.38
N MET A 16 14.76 24.57 -22.32
CA MET A 16 14.31 25.13 -21.05
C MET A 16 14.01 26.62 -21.24
N LEU A 17 12.83 27.08 -20.84
CA LEU A 17 12.52 28.51 -20.68
C LEU A 17 12.09 28.74 -19.25
N THR A 18 12.94 29.47 -18.53
CA THR A 18 12.72 29.99 -17.18
C THR A 18 11.93 31.30 -17.26
N ALA A 19 10.92 31.44 -16.41
CA ALA A 19 10.35 32.74 -16.05
C ALA A 19 10.14 32.79 -14.52
N LYS A 20 10.66 33.85 -13.90
CA LYS A 20 10.72 34.07 -12.45
C LYS A 20 9.48 34.82 -11.94
N THR A 21 8.91 34.28 -10.85
CA THR A 21 8.31 34.91 -9.66
C THR A 21 7.28 36.05 -9.78
N SER A 22 6.03 35.75 -9.39
CA SER A 22 5.35 36.39 -8.24
C SER A 22 3.99 35.73 -7.93
N GLY A 23 3.78 35.34 -6.67
CA GLY A 23 2.51 35.38 -5.91
C GLY A 23 1.23 34.77 -6.51
N VAL A 24 0.63 33.85 -5.75
CA VAL A 24 -0.70 33.22 -5.94
C VAL A 24 -0.70 32.03 -6.89
N MET A 25 -0.43 30.85 -6.31
CA MET A 25 -0.62 29.55 -6.97
C MET A 25 -2.12 29.26 -7.07
N ARG A 26 -2.75 29.76 -8.13
CA ARG A 26 -4.06 29.27 -8.58
C ARG A 26 -3.84 27.87 -9.14
N PHE A 27 -4.35 26.86 -8.43
CA PHE A 27 -4.52 25.52 -9.01
C PHE A 27 -5.51 25.65 -10.17
N TYR A 28 -5.01 25.57 -11.39
CA TYR A 28 -5.84 25.37 -12.57
C TYR A 28 -6.47 23.99 -12.47
N HIS A 29 -7.74 23.94 -12.07
CA HIS A 29 -8.62 22.85 -12.45
C HIS A 29 -8.82 22.93 -13.97
N CYS A 30 -8.05 22.17 -14.73
CA CYS A 30 -8.38 21.91 -16.13
C CYS A 30 -9.29 20.69 -16.17
N SER A 31 -10.59 20.95 -16.04
CA SER A 31 -11.64 20.05 -16.48
C SER A 31 -11.76 20.19 -17.99
N GLU A 32 -10.81 19.64 -18.73
CA GLU A 32 -11.08 19.23 -20.10
C GLU A 32 -11.56 17.78 -20.01
N GLU A 33 -12.88 17.60 -20.09
CA GLU A 33 -13.47 16.30 -20.37
C GLU A 33 -13.00 15.88 -21.77
N PHE A 34 -11.84 15.22 -21.83
CA PHE A 34 -11.48 14.45 -23.02
C PHE A 34 -12.57 13.40 -23.19
N GLN A 35 -13.44 13.60 -24.17
CA GLN A 35 -14.21 12.48 -24.71
C GLN A 35 -13.17 11.46 -25.19
N ASP A 36 -13.13 10.34 -24.47
CA ASP A 36 -12.28 9.20 -24.79
C ASP A 36 -12.69 8.72 -26.20
N GLU A 37 -11.91 9.07 -27.22
CA GLU A 37 -12.14 8.57 -28.57
C GLU A 37 -12.04 7.05 -28.53
N SER A 38 -13.13 6.36 -28.86
CA SER A 38 -13.16 4.91 -28.92
C SER A 38 -12.14 4.41 -29.93
N LEU A 39 -11.28 3.48 -29.50
CA LEU A 39 -10.27 2.89 -30.39
C LEU A 39 -10.94 2.06 -31.52
N PRO A 40 -10.28 1.91 -32.68
CA PRO A 40 -10.81 1.07 -33.76
C PRO A 40 -11.01 -0.39 -33.33
N SER A 41 -12.02 -1.08 -33.89
CA SER A 41 -12.32 -2.49 -33.58
C SER A 41 -11.11 -3.41 -33.79
N GLU A 42 -10.35 -3.21 -34.88
CA GLU A 42 -9.13 -3.97 -35.18
C GLU A 42 -8.06 -3.87 -34.08
N TRP A 43 -8.00 -2.72 -33.38
CA TRP A 43 -7.10 -2.56 -32.25
C TRP A 43 -7.52 -3.45 -31.09
N TYR A 44 -8.82 -3.46 -30.77
CA TYR A 44 -9.36 -4.28 -29.69
C TYR A 44 -9.16 -5.78 -29.96
N GLU A 45 -9.35 -6.26 -31.19
CA GLU A 45 -9.10 -7.66 -31.55
C GLU A 45 -7.62 -8.06 -31.34
N LYS A 46 -6.69 -7.24 -31.84
CA LYS A 46 -5.24 -7.48 -31.68
C LYS A 46 -4.83 -7.39 -30.21
N ALA A 47 -5.34 -6.41 -29.48
CA ALA A 47 -5.07 -6.22 -28.06
C ALA A 47 -5.64 -7.37 -27.22
N PHE A 48 -6.81 -7.90 -27.56
CA PHE A 48 -7.45 -9.00 -26.83
C PHE A 48 -6.73 -10.32 -27.07
N SER A 49 -6.22 -10.55 -28.29
CA SER A 49 -5.31 -11.67 -28.58
C SER A 49 -4.05 -11.61 -27.72
N LYS A 50 -3.44 -10.42 -27.60
CA LYS A 50 -2.27 -10.20 -26.72
C LYS A 50 -2.63 -10.42 -25.25
N LEU A 51 -3.76 -9.90 -24.80
CA LEU A 51 -4.23 -10.04 -23.43
C LEU A 51 -4.46 -11.53 -23.07
N THR A 52 -5.09 -12.29 -23.96
CA THR A 52 -5.31 -13.73 -23.78
C THR A 52 -3.99 -14.51 -23.69
N LYS A 53 -3.01 -14.18 -24.56
CA LYS A 53 -1.66 -14.79 -24.49
C LYS A 53 -0.96 -14.49 -23.16
N LEU A 54 -1.05 -13.25 -22.68
CA LEU A 54 -0.48 -12.87 -21.38
C LEU A 54 -1.17 -13.59 -20.23
N ASN A 55 -2.50 -13.72 -20.26
CA ASN A 55 -3.27 -14.43 -19.23
C ASN A 55 -2.81 -15.88 -19.04
N LEU A 56 -2.56 -16.59 -20.15
CA LEU A 56 -2.05 -17.97 -20.11
C LEU A 56 -0.67 -18.07 -19.46
N LEU A 57 0.22 -17.10 -19.71
CA LEU A 57 1.57 -17.06 -19.15
C LEU A 57 1.59 -16.65 -17.67
N LEU A 58 0.61 -15.85 -17.24
CA LEU A 58 0.52 -15.29 -15.89
C LEU A 58 -0.41 -16.10 -14.98
N LYS A 59 -0.81 -17.30 -15.42
CA LYS A 59 -1.76 -18.13 -14.71
C LYS A 59 -1.29 -18.33 -13.27
N ASN A 60 -2.17 -17.98 -12.32
CA ASN A 60 -1.96 -18.11 -10.87
C ASN A 60 -0.84 -17.23 -10.28
N VAL A 61 -0.35 -16.25 -11.04
CA VAL A 61 0.61 -15.25 -10.55
C VAL A 61 -0.10 -13.91 -10.36
N ASP A 62 0.16 -13.25 -9.22
CA ASP A 62 -0.32 -11.89 -8.95
C ASP A 62 0.66 -11.12 -8.05
N LEU A 63 0.46 -9.81 -7.96
CA LEU A 63 1.09 -8.97 -6.94
C LEU A 63 0.27 -9.03 -5.65
N VAL A 64 0.92 -9.41 -4.56
CA VAL A 64 0.38 -9.38 -3.19
C VAL A 64 1.35 -8.58 -2.35
N ASP A 65 0.86 -7.52 -1.69
CA ASP A 65 1.69 -6.67 -0.81
C ASP A 65 2.99 -6.17 -1.48
N GLY A 66 2.88 -5.79 -2.77
CA GLY A 66 4.00 -5.30 -3.59
C GLY A 66 4.96 -6.37 -4.11
N LYS A 67 4.68 -7.67 -3.90
CA LYS A 67 5.54 -8.78 -4.33
C LYS A 67 4.85 -9.69 -5.31
N LEU A 68 5.58 -10.15 -6.32
CA LEU A 68 5.09 -11.16 -7.25
C LEU A 68 5.07 -12.52 -6.57
N VAL A 69 3.90 -13.17 -6.56
CA VAL A 69 3.70 -14.46 -5.90
C VAL A 69 2.89 -15.41 -6.76
N ASN A 70 3.15 -16.71 -6.60
CA ASN A 70 2.20 -17.74 -6.99
C ASN A 70 1.10 -17.79 -5.93
N VAL A 71 -0.14 -17.57 -6.35
CA VAL A 71 -1.28 -17.40 -5.44
C VAL A 71 -1.74 -18.72 -4.82
N ASN A 72 -1.35 -19.87 -5.38
CA ASN A 72 -1.75 -21.17 -4.86
C ASN A 72 -0.95 -21.61 -3.63
N ASP A 73 0.35 -21.33 -3.61
CA ASP A 73 1.26 -21.73 -2.54
C ASP A 73 1.89 -20.54 -1.80
N HIS A 74 1.55 -19.31 -2.22
CA HIS A 74 2.10 -18.06 -1.71
C HIS A 74 3.63 -17.93 -1.84
N SER A 75 4.25 -18.75 -2.71
CA SER A 75 5.68 -18.67 -2.97
C SER A 75 6.03 -17.41 -3.77
N ARG A 76 7.15 -16.78 -3.41
CA ARG A 76 7.66 -15.61 -4.12
C ARG A 76 8.18 -16.01 -5.51
N VAL A 77 7.79 -15.23 -6.52
CA VAL A 77 8.29 -15.37 -7.89
C VAL A 77 9.31 -14.25 -8.12
N ASP A 78 10.53 -14.63 -8.51
CA ASP A 78 11.64 -13.71 -8.79
C ASP A 78 11.95 -13.79 -10.29
N ASP A 79 11.12 -13.12 -11.09
CA ASP A 79 11.23 -13.05 -12.54
C ASP A 79 10.75 -11.67 -13.04
N GLU A 80 11.71 -10.78 -13.32
CA GLU A 80 11.46 -9.43 -13.84
C GLU A 80 10.68 -9.44 -15.17
N SER A 81 10.88 -10.45 -16.02
CA SER A 81 10.11 -10.59 -17.27
C SER A 81 8.64 -10.86 -16.97
N LEU A 82 8.36 -11.67 -15.95
CA LEU A 82 7.01 -11.99 -15.50
C LEU A 82 6.33 -10.78 -14.85
N GLU A 83 7.06 -9.98 -14.08
CA GLU A 83 6.57 -8.69 -13.55
C GLU A 83 6.20 -7.71 -14.68
N GLN A 84 7.06 -7.58 -15.70
CA GLN A 84 6.78 -6.73 -16.87
C GLN A 84 5.57 -7.22 -17.67
N LYS A 85 5.42 -8.55 -17.82
CA LYS A 85 4.25 -9.16 -18.46
C LYS A 85 2.98 -8.89 -17.65
N LEU A 86 3.03 -8.99 -16.33
CA LEU A 86 1.89 -8.71 -15.46
C LEU A 86 1.49 -7.23 -15.50
N SER A 87 2.46 -6.31 -15.47
CA SER A 87 2.22 -4.88 -15.65
C SER A 87 1.57 -4.59 -17.00
N SER A 88 2.08 -5.19 -18.06
CA SER A 88 1.49 -5.09 -19.41
C SER A 88 0.06 -5.61 -19.44
N PHE A 89 -0.19 -6.79 -18.86
CA PHE A 89 -1.50 -7.42 -18.78
C PHE A 89 -2.51 -6.52 -18.07
N LYS A 90 -2.19 -6.03 -16.86
CA LYS A 90 -3.05 -5.14 -16.09
C LYS A 90 -3.30 -3.82 -16.82
N SER A 91 -2.29 -3.27 -17.48
CA SER A 91 -2.45 -2.04 -18.28
C SER A 91 -3.37 -2.23 -19.47
N LEU A 92 -3.24 -3.33 -20.23
CA LEU A 92 -4.13 -3.66 -21.33
C LEU A 92 -5.56 -3.88 -20.83
N ALA A 93 -5.74 -4.63 -19.74
CA ALA A 93 -7.05 -4.90 -19.15
C ALA A 93 -7.76 -3.61 -18.72
N ARG A 94 -7.05 -2.63 -18.14
CA ARG A 94 -7.62 -1.30 -17.84
C ARG A 94 -8.20 -0.60 -19.08
N THR A 95 -7.57 -0.72 -20.23
CA THR A 95 -8.12 -0.17 -21.48
C THR A 95 -9.42 -0.88 -21.89
N PHE A 96 -9.49 -2.20 -21.72
CA PHE A 96 -10.73 -2.96 -21.98
C PHE A 96 -11.86 -2.61 -21.01
N ILE A 97 -11.55 -2.32 -19.74
CA ILE A 97 -12.57 -1.88 -18.77
C ILE A 97 -13.31 -0.62 -19.28
N GLY A 98 -12.62 0.27 -19.99
CA GLY A 98 -13.21 1.47 -20.56
C GLY A 98 -13.97 1.28 -21.87
N CYS A 99 -13.91 0.12 -22.53
CA CYS A 99 -14.54 -0.02 -23.83
C CYS A 99 -16.08 -0.01 -23.72
N PRO A 100 -16.81 0.50 -24.74
CA PRO A 100 -18.27 0.64 -24.67
C PRO A 100 -19.01 -0.67 -24.36
N SER A 101 -18.61 -1.78 -24.99
CA SER A 101 -19.22 -3.09 -24.77
C SER A 101 -19.02 -3.59 -23.34
N MET A 102 -17.84 -3.38 -22.78
CA MET A 102 -17.53 -3.71 -21.38
C MET A 102 -18.35 -2.86 -20.41
N GLN A 103 -18.45 -1.56 -20.67
CA GLN A 103 -19.25 -0.65 -19.86
C GLN A 103 -20.73 -1.03 -19.87
N GLU A 104 -21.30 -1.41 -21.01
CA GLU A 104 -22.66 -1.92 -21.10
C GLU A 104 -22.85 -3.25 -20.35
N MET A 105 -21.92 -4.19 -20.49
CA MET A 105 -21.97 -5.46 -19.77
C MET A 105 -21.89 -5.24 -18.25
N MET A 106 -20.99 -4.37 -17.79
CA MET A 106 -20.85 -4.02 -16.39
C MET A 106 -22.13 -3.40 -15.84
N LYS A 107 -22.76 -2.47 -16.57
CA LYS A 107 -24.07 -1.90 -16.19
C LYS A 107 -25.13 -2.99 -16.00
N LYS A 108 -25.23 -3.94 -16.95
CA LYS A 108 -26.16 -5.07 -16.85
C LYS A 108 -25.87 -5.95 -15.64
N ASN A 109 -24.61 -6.27 -15.39
CA ASN A 109 -24.18 -7.10 -14.26
C ASN A 109 -24.51 -6.43 -12.90
N VAL A 110 -24.25 -5.12 -12.79
CA VAL A 110 -24.59 -4.33 -11.59
C VAL A 110 -26.12 -4.28 -11.39
N ALA A 111 -26.88 -4.02 -12.45
CA ALA A 111 -28.35 -3.99 -12.39
C ALA A 111 -28.95 -5.34 -11.95
N GLN A 112 -28.43 -6.45 -12.48
CA GLN A 112 -28.82 -7.80 -12.07
C GLN A 112 -28.49 -8.08 -10.61
N ALA A 113 -27.33 -7.64 -10.12
CA ALA A 113 -26.89 -7.87 -8.75
C ALA A 113 -27.72 -7.11 -7.72
N LEU A 114 -28.21 -5.92 -8.06
CA LEU A 114 -28.92 -5.03 -7.14
C LEU A 114 -30.44 -5.20 -7.14
N ALA A 115 -31.00 -6.02 -8.04
CA ALA A 115 -32.44 -6.34 -8.14
C ALA A 115 -33.38 -5.12 -8.18
N ASP A 116 -32.87 -3.92 -8.47
CA ASP A 116 -33.60 -2.66 -8.43
C ASP A 116 -33.79 -2.13 -9.85
N VAL A 117 -35.04 -2.13 -10.30
CA VAL A 117 -35.47 -1.59 -11.58
C VAL A 117 -35.77 -0.10 -11.36
N GLN A 118 -35.02 0.78 -12.04
CA GLN A 118 -35.15 2.24 -12.05
C GLN A 118 -34.52 3.01 -10.87
N SER A 119 -33.24 3.31 -10.98
CA SER A 119 -32.67 4.57 -10.49
C SER A 119 -31.35 4.82 -11.20
N ASP A 120 -31.01 6.08 -11.47
CA ASP A 120 -29.76 6.57 -12.07
C ASP A 120 -28.53 5.99 -11.36
N GLN A 121 -28.14 4.77 -11.73
CA GLN A 121 -26.94 4.16 -11.17
C GLN A 121 -25.73 4.74 -11.89
N PRO A 122 -24.76 5.29 -11.14
CA PRO A 122 -23.59 5.91 -11.71
C PRO A 122 -22.77 4.88 -12.49
N VAL A 123 -22.41 5.25 -13.71
CA VAL A 123 -21.55 4.42 -14.57
C VAL A 123 -20.13 4.46 -14.04
N CYS A 124 -19.75 3.42 -13.31
CA CYS A 124 -18.45 3.34 -12.67
C CYS A 124 -17.34 3.00 -13.68
N PHE A 125 -16.16 3.58 -13.50
CA PHE A 125 -14.95 3.31 -14.31
C PHE A 125 -15.04 3.78 -15.76
N SER A 126 -15.97 4.70 -16.05
CA SER A 126 -16.16 5.24 -17.40
C SER A 126 -15.09 6.26 -17.79
N LYS A 127 -14.49 6.92 -16.79
CA LYS A 127 -13.42 7.89 -17.01
C LYS A 127 -12.04 7.24 -16.96
N THR A 128 -11.10 7.75 -17.74
CA THR A 128 -9.73 7.22 -17.81
C THR A 128 -9.01 7.29 -16.46
N ASN A 129 -9.19 8.38 -15.72
CA ASN A 129 -8.61 8.55 -14.38
C ASN A 129 -9.14 7.53 -13.36
N GLU A 130 -10.42 7.14 -13.43
CA GLU A 130 -11.02 6.10 -12.59
C GLU A 130 -10.44 4.70 -12.90
N ARG A 131 -9.87 4.51 -14.10
CA ARG A 131 -9.28 3.23 -14.48
C ARG A 131 -7.82 3.11 -14.09
N GLU A 132 -7.15 4.20 -13.71
CA GLU A 132 -5.73 4.18 -13.33
C GLU A 132 -5.48 3.34 -12.08
N SER A 133 -4.26 2.79 -11.98
CA SER A 133 -3.79 2.15 -10.76
C SER A 133 -3.29 3.18 -9.76
N ILE A 134 -3.52 2.95 -8.48
CA ILE A 134 -3.00 3.77 -7.39
C ILE A 134 -2.36 2.89 -6.31
N THR A 135 -1.14 3.26 -5.89
CA THR A 135 -0.51 2.72 -4.69
C THR A 135 -0.76 3.69 -3.53
N VAL A 136 -1.46 3.22 -2.51
CA VAL A 136 -1.80 4.00 -1.33
C VAL A 136 -0.74 3.77 -0.25
N ASP A 137 0.07 4.79 -0.03
CA ASP A 137 1.25 4.78 0.86
C ASP A 137 1.18 5.84 1.97
N SER A 138 0.06 6.57 2.05
CA SER A 138 -0.15 7.68 2.98
C SER A 138 -1.63 8.03 3.15
N LEU A 139 -1.97 8.58 4.32
CA LEU A 139 -3.30 9.16 4.57
C LEU A 139 -3.61 10.34 3.65
N THR A 140 -2.58 11.04 3.16
CA THR A 140 -2.73 12.15 2.22
C THR A 140 -3.35 11.69 0.91
N LYS A 141 -2.92 10.55 0.34
CA LYS A 141 -3.51 10.01 -0.89
C LYS A 141 -5.00 9.70 -0.73
N ILE A 142 -5.37 9.03 0.36
CA ILE A 142 -6.76 8.70 0.68
C ILE A 142 -7.58 9.98 0.88
N SER A 143 -7.05 10.92 1.66
CA SER A 143 -7.74 12.19 1.97
C SER A 143 -7.94 13.06 0.75
N ASN A 144 -6.99 13.06 -0.19
CA ASN A 144 -7.14 13.75 -1.46
C ASN A 144 -8.20 13.07 -2.32
N PHE A 145 -8.19 11.74 -2.41
CA PHE A 145 -9.18 10.98 -3.17
C PHE A 145 -10.61 11.18 -2.64
N LEU A 146 -10.79 11.17 -1.32
CA LEU A 146 -12.09 11.36 -0.66
C LEU A 146 -12.48 12.84 -0.47
N ASN A 147 -11.68 13.79 -0.96
CA ASN A 147 -11.87 15.23 -0.77
C ASN A 147 -12.02 15.66 0.71
N VAL A 148 -11.28 15.01 1.62
CA VAL A 148 -11.27 15.31 3.04
C VAL A 148 -10.58 16.66 3.28
N SER A 149 -11.30 17.59 3.93
CA SER A 149 -10.81 18.94 4.24
C SER A 149 -9.65 18.94 5.25
N ALA A 150 -8.88 20.03 5.31
CA ALA A 150 -7.79 20.17 6.26
C ALA A 150 -8.23 20.01 7.73
N GLN A 151 -9.42 20.50 8.08
CA GLN A 151 -9.98 20.34 9.42
C GLN A 151 -10.31 18.88 9.73
N GLN A 152 -10.92 18.16 8.78
CA GLN A 152 -11.23 16.74 8.95
C GLN A 152 -9.96 15.88 8.99
N ARG A 153 -8.92 16.21 8.20
CA ARG A 153 -7.60 15.57 8.30
C ARG A 153 -7.01 15.67 9.70
N LYS A 154 -7.22 16.80 10.39
CA LYS A 154 -6.81 16.96 11.80
C LYS A 154 -7.55 16.00 12.73
N LEU A 155 -8.85 15.82 12.54
CA LEU A 155 -9.67 14.87 13.30
C LEU A 155 -9.23 13.43 13.06
N VAL A 156 -9.05 13.05 11.78
CA VAL A 156 -8.52 11.74 11.37
C VAL A 156 -7.18 11.47 12.05
N ARG A 157 -6.24 12.43 11.98
CA ARG A 157 -4.94 12.30 12.64
C ARG A 157 -5.08 12.11 14.14
N GLN A 158 -5.90 12.93 14.82
CA GLN A 158 -6.07 12.85 16.27
C GLN A 158 -6.61 11.49 16.71
N SER A 159 -7.62 10.97 15.99
CA SER A 159 -8.21 9.66 16.28
C SER A 159 -7.23 8.51 16.01
N ILE A 160 -6.58 8.52 14.84
CA ILE A 160 -5.64 7.46 14.42
C ILE A 160 -4.40 7.45 15.31
N CYS A 161 -3.73 8.59 15.49
CA CYS A 161 -2.50 8.66 16.27
C CYS A 161 -2.71 8.18 17.72
N ALA A 162 -3.87 8.44 18.31
CA ALA A 162 -4.20 7.97 19.66
C ALA A 162 -4.18 6.42 19.77
N GLN A 163 -4.53 5.71 18.70
CA GLN A 163 -4.57 4.26 18.67
C GLN A 163 -3.27 3.64 18.17
N VAL A 164 -2.74 4.13 17.04
CA VAL A 164 -1.68 3.43 16.30
C VAL A 164 -0.28 3.68 16.88
N THR A 165 -0.11 4.69 17.73
CA THR A 165 1.18 4.99 18.38
C THR A 165 1.33 4.31 19.74
N LYS A 166 0.39 3.44 20.12
CA LYS A 166 0.50 2.63 21.34
C LYS A 166 1.69 1.70 21.22
N TYR A 167 2.38 1.48 22.34
CA TYR A 167 3.62 0.70 22.40
C TYR A 167 3.54 -0.68 21.73
N PRO A 168 2.48 -1.50 21.93
CA PRO A 168 2.38 -2.81 21.27
C PRO A 168 2.24 -2.73 19.74
N VAL A 169 1.53 -1.72 19.23
CA VAL A 169 1.38 -1.51 17.78
C VAL A 169 2.72 -1.12 17.16
N TRP A 170 3.45 -0.24 17.85
CA TRP A 170 4.78 0.19 17.43
C TRP A 170 5.78 -0.97 17.38
N ILE A 171 5.89 -1.74 18.47
CA ILE A 171 6.77 -2.92 18.55
C ILE A 171 6.39 -3.93 17.46
N GLY A 172 5.11 -4.28 17.37
CA GLY A 172 4.64 -5.27 16.41
C GLY A 172 4.91 -4.87 14.95
N ALA A 173 4.78 -3.58 14.60
CA ALA A 173 5.11 -3.10 13.26
C ALA A 173 6.61 -3.19 12.95
N VAL A 174 7.48 -2.92 13.93
CA VAL A 174 8.94 -3.08 13.78
C VAL A 174 9.30 -4.55 13.61
N GLU A 175 8.70 -5.44 14.42
CA GLU A 175 8.91 -6.89 14.32
C GLU A 175 8.46 -7.45 12.97
N GLU A 176 7.31 -7.00 12.46
CA GLU A 176 6.79 -7.41 11.15
C GLU A 176 7.75 -7.01 10.00
N ILE A 177 8.33 -5.80 10.07
CA ILE A 177 9.37 -5.36 9.10
C ILE A 177 10.59 -6.28 9.18
N LEU A 178 11.11 -6.54 10.38
CA LEU A 178 12.30 -7.36 10.57
C LEU A 178 12.07 -8.81 10.15
N TYR A 179 10.90 -9.38 10.43
CA TYR A 179 10.52 -10.72 10.00
C TYR A 179 10.46 -10.81 8.47
N GLY A 180 9.77 -9.88 7.81
CA GLY A 180 9.71 -9.82 6.35
C GLY A 180 11.09 -9.63 5.73
N LEU A 181 11.90 -8.74 6.29
CA LEU A 181 13.26 -8.48 5.81
C LEU A 181 14.16 -9.72 5.94
N LYS A 182 14.13 -10.41 7.10
CA LYS A 182 14.86 -11.66 7.32
C LYS A 182 14.51 -12.71 6.28
N SER A 183 13.22 -12.97 6.07
CA SER A 183 12.75 -13.96 5.10
C SER A 183 13.28 -13.67 3.68
N ASN A 184 13.29 -12.39 3.27
CA ASN A 184 13.79 -12.01 1.96
C ASN A 184 15.32 -12.07 1.85
N ILE A 185 16.05 -11.66 2.91
CA ILE A 185 17.51 -11.77 2.97
C ILE A 185 17.94 -13.23 2.92
N ASP A 186 17.29 -14.12 3.69
CA ASP A 186 17.58 -15.54 3.71
C ASP A 186 17.38 -16.14 2.30
N PHE A 187 16.31 -15.76 1.61
CA PHE A 187 16.07 -16.15 0.22
C PHE A 187 17.17 -15.66 -0.75
N LEU A 188 17.61 -14.42 -0.62
CA LEU A 188 18.68 -13.87 -1.47
C LEU A 188 20.03 -14.52 -1.18
N ASN A 189 20.34 -14.78 0.09
CA ASN A 189 21.59 -15.41 0.51
C ASN A 189 21.73 -16.83 -0.08
N CYS A 190 20.62 -17.55 -0.28
CA CYS A 190 20.63 -18.84 -1.00
C CYS A 190 20.98 -18.72 -2.49
N ARG A 191 20.80 -17.56 -3.13
CA ARG A 191 20.99 -17.36 -4.57
C ARG A 191 22.27 -16.57 -4.91
N CYS A 192 22.61 -15.56 -4.12
CA CYS A 192 23.75 -14.69 -4.33
C CYS A 192 24.33 -14.28 -2.97
N LEU A 193 25.57 -14.69 -2.71
CA LEU A 193 26.24 -14.47 -1.43
C LEU A 193 27.03 -13.15 -1.50
N SER A 194 26.38 -12.01 -1.25
CA SER A 194 27.08 -10.72 -1.14
C SER A 194 27.52 -10.47 0.31
N LYS A 195 28.61 -9.71 0.47
CA LYS A 195 29.07 -9.28 1.80
C LYS A 195 28.00 -8.46 2.50
N ASP A 196 27.33 -7.58 1.76
CA ASP A 196 26.34 -6.65 2.29
C ASP A 196 25.06 -7.38 2.72
N ILE A 197 24.61 -8.39 1.96
CA ILE A 197 23.49 -9.27 2.34
C ILE A 197 23.80 -10.05 3.62
N ARG A 198 25.04 -10.56 3.79
CA ARG A 198 25.45 -11.23 5.02
C ARG A 198 25.49 -10.28 6.23
N MET A 199 25.99 -9.06 6.04
CA MET A 199 25.98 -8.04 7.09
C MET A 199 24.55 -7.68 7.47
N ALA A 200 23.67 -7.45 6.48
CA ALA A 200 22.26 -7.18 6.73
C ALA A 200 21.58 -8.32 7.50
N GLN A 201 21.86 -9.59 7.16
CA GLN A 201 21.34 -10.75 7.91
C GLN A 201 21.76 -10.74 9.38
N GLN A 202 23.02 -10.42 9.66
CA GLN A 202 23.55 -10.30 11.02
C GLN A 202 22.88 -9.15 11.77
N ILE A 203 22.71 -7.99 11.14
CA ILE A 203 22.06 -6.82 11.74
C ILE A 203 20.59 -7.14 12.05
N VAL A 204 19.84 -7.75 11.12
CA VAL A 204 18.43 -8.14 11.37
C VAL A 204 18.33 -9.11 12.56
N THR A 205 19.18 -10.14 12.59
CA THR A 205 19.18 -11.12 13.69
C THR A 205 19.54 -10.47 15.02
N THR A 206 20.48 -9.53 15.01
CA THR A 206 20.89 -8.78 16.20
C THR A 206 19.76 -7.86 16.68
N CYS A 207 19.07 -7.17 15.77
CA CYS A 207 17.95 -6.31 16.09
C CYS A 207 16.76 -7.10 16.67
N GLN A 208 16.45 -8.28 16.12
CA GLN A 208 15.43 -9.18 16.67
C GLN A 208 15.78 -9.59 18.11
N LYS A 209 17.00 -10.09 18.34
CA LYS A 209 17.47 -10.45 19.69
C LYS A 209 17.48 -9.26 20.65
N TYR A 210 17.85 -8.07 20.17
CA TYR A 210 17.84 -6.84 20.96
C TYR A 210 16.43 -6.52 21.46
N LEU A 211 15.42 -6.61 20.59
CA LEU A 211 14.02 -6.41 20.94
C LEU A 211 13.49 -7.51 21.87
N GLU A 212 13.80 -8.79 21.58
CA GLU A 212 13.41 -9.93 22.42
C GLU A 212 13.99 -9.80 23.85
N ASN A 213 15.28 -9.47 23.97
CA ASN A 213 15.94 -9.28 25.26
C ASN A 213 15.37 -8.07 26.03
N ALA A 214 15.02 -7.00 25.32
CA ALA A 214 14.43 -5.81 25.93
C ALA A 214 12.97 -5.99 26.34
N THR A 215 12.23 -6.91 25.70
CA THR A 215 10.77 -7.07 25.92
C THR A 215 10.38 -8.34 26.66
N SER A 216 11.29 -9.31 26.79
CA SER A 216 11.06 -10.54 27.56
C SER A 216 10.98 -10.25 29.05
N TYR A 217 10.01 -10.89 29.70
CA TYR A 217 9.92 -10.93 31.16
C TYR A 217 10.78 -12.09 31.67
N ASP A 218 11.69 -11.79 32.61
CA ASP A 218 12.42 -12.83 33.35
C ASP A 218 11.44 -13.69 34.18
N PRO A 219 11.28 -14.99 33.87
CA PRO A 219 10.34 -15.88 34.55
C PRO A 219 10.73 -16.20 36.00
N GLU A 220 12.00 -15.98 36.40
CA GLU A 220 12.44 -16.10 37.80
C GLU A 220 12.04 -14.87 38.65
N SER A 221 11.48 -13.84 38.01
CA SER A 221 11.11 -12.56 38.62
C SER A 221 9.67 -12.59 39.17
N THR A 222 9.48 -13.22 40.33
CA THR A 222 8.15 -13.38 40.98
C THR A 222 7.62 -12.12 41.70
N SER A 223 8.25 -10.94 41.54
CA SER A 223 7.84 -9.72 42.24
C SER A 223 7.35 -8.62 41.30
N TRP A 224 6.05 -8.34 41.36
CA TRP A 224 5.36 -7.15 40.85
C TRP A 224 5.92 -5.82 41.41
N MET A 225 6.81 -5.90 42.42
CA MET A 225 7.59 -4.80 42.96
C MET A 225 9.09 -5.09 42.78
N ARG A 226 9.67 -4.83 41.61
CA ARG A 226 11.13 -4.68 41.53
C ARG A 226 11.53 -3.43 42.31
N VAL A 227 12.26 -3.61 43.40
CA VAL A 227 13.08 -2.54 43.97
C VAL A 227 14.18 -2.27 42.96
N ALA A 228 14.48 -0.98 42.69
CA ALA A 228 15.58 -0.61 41.80
C ALA A 228 16.84 -1.42 42.16
N PRO A 229 17.63 -1.91 41.18
CA PRO A 229 18.82 -2.69 41.45
C PRO A 229 19.69 -1.97 42.49
N ALA A 230 20.20 -2.70 43.48
CA ALA A 230 21.12 -2.13 44.46
C ALA A 230 22.28 -1.45 43.70
N LYS A 231 22.57 -0.19 44.04
CA LYS A 231 23.67 0.59 43.43
C LYS A 231 24.96 -0.25 43.48
N GLY A 232 25.40 -0.77 42.34
CA GLY A 232 26.65 -1.53 42.24
C GLY A 232 26.60 -2.80 41.38
N VAL A 233 25.42 -3.32 41.03
CA VAL A 233 25.33 -4.29 39.92
C VAL A 233 25.28 -3.46 38.64
N GLU A 234 26.22 -3.68 37.71
CA GLU A 234 26.17 -3.08 36.38
C GLU A 234 24.75 -3.29 35.83
N SER A 235 23.98 -2.21 35.72
CA SER A 235 22.70 -2.26 35.04
C SER A 235 22.99 -2.87 33.67
N PRO A 236 22.28 -3.93 33.24
CA PRO A 236 22.41 -4.36 31.85
C PRO A 236 22.22 -3.11 31.00
N ALA A 237 23.12 -2.91 30.04
CA ALA A 237 23.15 -1.71 29.21
C ALA A 237 21.71 -1.39 28.78
N SER A 238 21.16 -0.28 29.29
CA SER A 238 19.74 -0.01 29.21
C SER A 238 19.32 0.03 27.74
N HIS A 239 18.46 -0.90 27.33
CA HIS A 239 18.04 -1.00 25.93
C HIS A 239 17.21 0.23 25.58
N LYS A 240 17.65 1.00 24.59
CA LYS A 240 17.00 2.22 24.09
C LYS A 240 16.64 2.07 22.62
N TRP A 241 15.65 2.84 22.18
CA TRP A 241 15.27 2.90 20.77
C TRP A 241 16.39 3.42 19.85
N GLU A 242 17.37 4.16 20.39
CA GLU A 242 18.57 4.58 19.66
C GLU A 242 19.34 3.39 19.04
N GLY A 243 19.49 2.27 19.76
CA GLY A 243 20.16 1.08 19.19
C GLY A 243 19.40 0.49 18.00
N VAL A 244 18.06 0.49 18.05
CA VAL A 244 17.22 0.04 16.92
C VAL A 244 17.34 1.00 15.74
N LEU A 245 17.41 2.31 16.00
CA LEU A 245 17.59 3.34 14.98
C LEU A 245 18.93 3.24 14.24
N GLU A 246 20.01 2.95 14.98
CA GLU A 246 21.34 2.71 14.43
C GLU A 246 21.32 1.47 13.52
N MET A 247 20.81 0.33 14.02
CA MET A 247 20.68 -0.89 13.22
C MET A 247 19.79 -0.69 11.98
N PHE A 248 18.72 0.10 12.06
CA PHE A 248 17.91 0.45 10.89
C PHE A 248 18.68 1.28 9.86
N SER A 249 19.55 2.18 10.32
CA SER A 249 20.38 2.98 9.42
C SER A 249 21.42 2.10 8.72
N ASP A 250 22.08 1.22 9.46
CA ASP A 250 23.05 0.27 8.90
C ASP A 250 22.38 -0.68 7.89
N LEU A 251 21.14 -1.12 8.16
CA LEU A 251 20.36 -1.95 7.23
C LEU A 251 20.05 -1.23 5.93
N ILE A 252 19.63 0.04 6.01
CA ILE A 252 19.36 0.84 4.80
C ILE A 252 20.63 0.99 3.97
N ASP A 253 21.76 1.28 4.61
CA ASP A 253 23.04 1.46 3.93
C ASP A 253 23.49 0.15 3.26
N CYS A 254 23.43 -0.98 3.97
CA CYS A 254 23.78 -2.30 3.44
C CYS A 254 22.89 -2.74 2.27
N LEU A 255 21.64 -2.31 2.23
CA LEU A 255 20.64 -2.78 1.27
C LEU A 255 20.29 -1.74 0.19
N SER A 256 20.93 -0.58 0.21
CA SER A 256 20.64 0.56 -0.66
C SER A 256 20.73 0.24 -2.16
N GLU A 257 21.71 -0.59 -2.55
CA GLU A 257 21.95 -1.00 -3.94
C GLU A 257 21.15 -2.25 -4.35
N GLU A 258 20.49 -2.92 -3.40
CA GLU A 258 19.77 -4.18 -3.65
C GLU A 258 18.36 -3.91 -4.15
N THR A 259 18.21 -3.82 -5.48
CA THR A 259 16.93 -3.48 -6.15
C THR A 259 15.76 -4.38 -5.71
N LYS A 260 16.02 -5.65 -5.40
CA LYS A 260 15.03 -6.65 -4.96
C LYS A 260 14.47 -6.42 -3.54
N LEU A 261 15.10 -5.54 -2.76
CA LEU A 261 14.70 -5.17 -1.40
C LEU A 261 14.29 -3.70 -1.29
N THR A 262 14.13 -3.00 -2.41
CA THR A 262 13.76 -1.57 -2.44
C THR A 262 12.51 -1.26 -1.60
N SER A 263 11.51 -2.15 -1.62
CA SER A 263 10.27 -1.96 -0.86
C SER A 263 10.49 -2.09 0.64
N GLU A 264 11.29 -3.06 1.08
CA GLU A 264 11.70 -3.26 2.47
C GLU A 264 12.53 -2.06 2.97
N VAL A 265 13.51 -1.61 2.18
CA VAL A 265 14.35 -0.45 2.52
C VAL A 265 13.50 0.81 2.71
N LYS A 266 12.55 1.06 1.81
CA LYS A 266 11.58 2.16 1.96
C LYS A 266 10.79 2.06 3.27
N LYS A 267 10.46 0.86 3.74
CA LYS A 267 9.75 0.68 5.03
C LYS A 267 10.65 0.99 6.23
N LEU A 268 11.93 0.62 6.17
CA LEU A 268 12.92 1.03 7.18
C LEU A 268 13.05 2.56 7.23
N GLU A 269 13.21 3.21 6.08
CA GLU A 269 13.30 4.67 5.96
C GLU A 269 12.06 5.36 6.55
N VAL A 270 10.87 4.85 6.24
CA VAL A 270 9.61 5.37 6.77
C VAL A 270 9.57 5.26 8.30
N MET A 271 10.01 4.14 8.87
CA MET A 271 9.99 3.94 10.32
C MET A 271 11.07 4.74 11.06
N LYS A 272 12.16 5.14 10.39
CA LYS A 272 13.15 6.05 10.99
C LYS A 272 12.53 7.34 11.50
N GLU A 273 11.51 7.87 10.79
CA GLU A 273 10.77 9.08 11.21
C GLU A 273 10.31 8.96 12.67
N GLY A 274 9.68 7.84 13.04
CA GLY A 274 9.21 7.59 14.40
C GLY A 274 10.34 7.26 15.37
N LEU A 275 11.30 6.41 14.96
CA LEU A 275 12.46 6.02 15.78
C LEU A 275 13.27 7.25 16.25
N TYR A 276 13.51 8.23 15.38
CA TYR A 276 14.19 9.48 15.75
C TYR A 276 13.49 10.23 16.89
N GLN A 277 12.15 10.17 16.96
CA GLN A 277 11.39 10.87 17.99
C GLN A 277 11.50 10.20 19.36
N ILE A 278 11.73 8.88 19.37
CA ILE A 278 11.75 8.07 20.59
C ILE A 278 13.13 7.53 20.94
N LYS A 279 14.19 7.91 20.22
CA LYS A 279 15.56 7.36 20.40
C LYS A 279 16.04 7.32 21.86
N ASP A 280 15.73 8.34 22.65
CA ASP A 280 16.17 8.45 24.04
C ASP A 280 15.31 7.66 25.04
N VAL A 281 14.21 7.03 24.57
CA VAL A 281 13.25 6.29 25.40
C VAL A 281 13.73 4.85 25.59
N PHE A 282 13.54 4.32 26.80
CA PHE A 282 13.91 2.92 27.08
C PHE A 282 12.88 1.94 26.49
N ILE A 283 13.39 0.83 25.99
CA ILE A 283 12.62 -0.36 25.57
C ILE A 283 12.47 -1.34 26.74
N ASP A 284 13.50 -1.40 27.58
CA ASP A 284 13.72 -2.42 28.58
C ASP A 284 12.54 -2.61 29.54
N LYS A 285 11.94 -3.81 29.53
CA LYS A 285 10.90 -4.21 30.49
C LYS A 285 11.47 -4.80 31.78
N ASN A 286 12.79 -4.96 31.87
CA ASN A 286 13.49 -5.36 33.09
C ASN A 286 13.69 -4.21 34.09
N ILE A 287 13.08 -3.05 33.83
CA ILE A 287 12.92 -1.98 34.80
C ILE A 287 11.67 -2.19 35.67
N GLY A 288 11.50 -1.40 36.74
CA GLY A 288 10.31 -1.52 37.59
C GLY A 288 9.01 -1.25 36.81
N PHE A 289 7.92 -1.95 37.14
CA PHE A 289 6.63 -1.85 36.40
C PHE A 289 6.15 -0.40 36.16
N LYS A 290 6.26 0.46 37.18
CA LYS A 290 5.89 1.88 37.07
C LYS A 290 6.73 2.61 36.02
N GLU A 291 8.02 2.31 35.98
CA GLU A 291 8.94 2.89 35.01
C GLU A 291 8.67 2.35 33.61
N ALA A 292 8.46 1.03 33.45
CA ALA A 292 8.09 0.43 32.17
C ALA A 292 6.82 1.07 31.57
N ARG A 293 5.76 1.24 32.39
CA ARG A 293 4.55 1.96 31.98
C ARG A 293 4.79 3.42 31.65
N TYR A 294 5.69 4.09 32.39
CA TYR A 294 6.07 5.45 32.07
C TYR A 294 6.77 5.56 30.70
N GLN A 295 7.67 4.64 30.38
CA GLN A 295 8.37 4.60 29.09
C GLN A 295 7.41 4.28 27.93
N GLU A 296 6.49 3.33 28.10
CA GLU A 296 5.42 3.05 27.13
C GLU A 296 4.56 4.29 26.86
N ASN A 297 4.16 5.01 27.92
CA ASN A 297 3.41 6.26 27.79
C ASN A 297 4.24 7.37 27.14
N LEU A 298 5.56 7.39 27.36
CA LEU A 298 6.45 8.36 26.75
C LEU A 298 6.56 8.13 25.23
N VAL A 299 6.68 6.87 24.77
CA VAL A 299 6.60 6.52 23.34
C VAL A 299 5.30 7.05 22.74
N HIS A 300 4.16 6.69 23.34
CA HIS A 300 2.85 7.11 22.88
C HIS A 300 2.71 8.64 22.78
N LYS A 301 3.12 9.36 23.83
CA LYS A 301 3.05 10.82 23.90
C LYS A 301 3.95 11.49 22.86
N LYS A 302 5.19 11.01 22.71
CA LYS A 302 6.14 11.57 21.74
C LYS A 302 5.61 11.38 20.32
N LEU A 303 5.30 10.14 19.93
CA LEU A 303 4.82 9.82 18.58
C LEU A 303 3.49 10.51 18.24
N THR A 304 2.52 10.57 19.16
CA THR A 304 1.23 11.26 18.93
C THR A 304 1.42 12.76 18.66
N LYS A 305 2.41 13.37 19.32
CA LYS A 305 2.71 14.80 19.18
C LYS A 305 3.46 15.11 17.89
N THR A 306 4.42 14.26 17.52
CA THR A 306 5.39 14.54 16.45
C THR A 306 4.93 14.02 15.10
N LEU A 307 4.27 12.86 15.06
CA LEU A 307 3.84 12.27 13.81
C LEU A 307 2.57 12.98 13.27
N GLY A 308 2.70 13.48 12.04
CA GLY A 308 1.69 14.26 11.34
C GLY A 308 0.72 13.43 10.49
N HIS A 309 -0.32 14.07 9.95
CA HIS A 309 -1.19 13.47 8.94
C HIS A 309 -0.43 12.99 7.66
N PRO A 310 0.55 13.73 7.12
CA PRO A 310 1.28 13.26 5.94
C PRO A 310 2.34 12.20 6.26
N SER A 311 2.55 11.83 7.52
CA SER A 311 3.56 10.86 7.93
C SER A 311 3.25 9.48 7.34
N ARG A 312 4.20 8.95 6.57
CA ARG A 312 4.14 7.56 6.08
C ARG A 312 4.35 6.56 7.23
N CYS A 313 5.03 6.98 8.30
CA CYS A 313 5.20 6.17 9.50
C CYS A 313 3.85 5.90 10.16
N VAL A 314 3.02 6.95 10.38
CA VAL A 314 1.65 6.79 10.91
C VAL A 314 0.81 5.89 10.02
N PHE A 315 0.94 6.05 8.70
CA PHE A 315 0.21 5.22 7.76
C PHE A 315 0.63 3.74 7.84
N THR A 316 1.92 3.46 7.97
CA THR A 316 2.44 2.09 8.17
C THR A 316 1.92 1.49 9.48
N LEU A 317 1.93 2.25 10.57
CA LEU A 317 1.37 1.83 11.85
C LEU A 317 -0.14 1.58 11.78
N LEU A 318 -0.87 2.39 11.00
CA LEU A 318 -2.31 2.19 10.78
C LEU A 318 -2.59 0.88 10.03
N LEU A 319 -1.84 0.60 8.97
CA LEU A 319 -1.98 -0.64 8.22
C LEU A 319 -1.70 -1.86 9.11
N TYR A 320 -0.66 -1.78 9.93
CA TYR A 320 -0.35 -2.83 10.89
C TYR A 320 -1.48 -2.99 11.93
N TYR A 321 -1.97 -1.88 12.48
CA TYR A 321 -3.08 -1.89 13.44
C TYR A 321 -4.37 -2.51 12.88
N LEU A 322 -4.75 -2.17 11.64
CA LEU A 322 -6.00 -2.64 11.04
C LEU A 322 -5.90 -4.05 10.45
N TYR A 323 -4.74 -4.41 9.89
CA TYR A 323 -4.62 -5.59 9.03
C TYR A 323 -3.41 -6.48 9.36
N GLY A 324 -2.60 -6.13 10.35
CA GLY A 324 -1.37 -6.86 10.69
C GLY A 324 -0.31 -6.83 9.58
N SER A 325 -0.43 -5.90 8.63
CA SER A 325 0.47 -5.80 7.47
C SER A 325 0.99 -4.37 7.36
N ILE A 326 2.26 -4.25 7.00
CA ILE A 326 2.98 -2.97 6.88
C ILE A 326 3.02 -2.46 5.43
N TRP A 327 2.55 -3.24 4.47
CA TRP A 327 2.77 -3.01 3.05
C TRP A 327 1.80 -1.99 2.47
N ASP A 328 2.30 -1.15 1.57
CA ASP A 328 1.47 -0.18 0.86
C ASP A 328 0.36 -0.93 0.07
N VAL A 329 -0.80 -0.28 -0.08
CA VAL A 329 -1.98 -0.93 -0.65
C VAL A 329 -2.07 -0.60 -2.14
N ASP A 330 -1.91 -1.61 -2.99
CA ASP A 330 -2.04 -1.47 -4.43
C ASP A 330 -3.49 -1.70 -4.88
N ILE A 331 -4.00 -0.75 -5.66
CA ILE A 331 -5.33 -0.79 -6.25
C ILE A 331 -5.15 -0.65 -7.76
N GLU A 332 -5.60 -1.64 -8.52
CA GLU A 332 -5.29 -1.72 -9.94
C GLU A 332 -6.21 -0.88 -10.81
N VAL A 333 -7.41 -0.61 -10.29
CA VAL A 333 -8.44 0.25 -10.87
C VAL A 333 -9.02 1.09 -9.74
N CYS A 334 -8.59 2.35 -9.63
CA CYS A 334 -8.86 3.20 -8.45
C CYS A 334 -10.34 3.59 -8.31
N GLY A 335 -11.09 3.58 -9.42
CA GLY A 335 -12.50 3.89 -9.48
C GLY A 335 -12.83 5.29 -9.00
N GLY A 336 -13.97 5.43 -8.33
CA GLY A 336 -14.54 6.73 -8.00
C GLY A 336 -15.52 6.68 -6.84
N LEU A 337 -15.83 7.88 -6.34
CA LEU A 337 -16.84 8.10 -5.32
C LEU A 337 -18.09 8.66 -5.99
N TYR A 338 -19.21 7.94 -5.88
CA TYR A 338 -20.45 8.29 -6.56
C TYR A 338 -21.58 8.56 -5.56
N PRO A 339 -22.31 9.68 -5.68
CA PRO A 339 -23.50 9.92 -4.89
C PRO A 339 -24.62 8.95 -5.30
N LEU A 340 -25.38 8.45 -4.34
CA LEU A 340 -26.53 7.57 -4.57
C LEU A 340 -27.83 8.33 -4.35
N GLY A 341 -28.62 8.50 -5.42
CA GLY A 341 -29.93 9.17 -5.37
C GLY A 341 -29.83 10.64 -4.95
N ARG A 342 -30.88 11.15 -4.27
CA ARG A 342 -30.92 12.54 -3.74
C ARG A 342 -30.42 12.66 -2.29
N GLY A 343 -29.78 11.62 -1.73
CA GLY A 343 -29.50 11.52 -0.30
C GLY A 343 -28.03 11.63 0.10
N ASP A 344 -27.78 11.63 1.42
CA ASP A 344 -26.47 11.56 2.07
C ASP A 344 -25.88 10.13 2.00
N LYS A 345 -25.88 9.49 0.83
CA LYS A 345 -25.29 8.16 0.63
C LYS A 345 -24.32 8.19 -0.53
N PHE A 346 -23.16 7.60 -0.32
CA PHE A 346 -22.11 7.53 -1.31
C PHE A 346 -21.69 6.09 -1.52
N ARG A 347 -21.27 5.77 -2.74
CA ARG A 347 -20.66 4.50 -3.10
C ARG A 347 -19.24 4.71 -3.58
N LEU A 348 -18.30 4.04 -2.94
CA LEU A 348 -16.93 3.92 -3.41
C LEU A 348 -16.79 2.61 -4.19
N CYS A 349 -16.48 2.71 -5.47
CA CYS A 349 -16.15 1.56 -6.30
C CYS A 349 -14.66 1.54 -6.56
N MET A 350 -14.02 0.40 -6.34
CA MET A 350 -12.62 0.13 -6.68
C MET A 350 -12.52 -1.25 -7.29
N GLY A 351 -11.43 -1.55 -7.97
CA GLY A 351 -11.28 -2.90 -8.49
C GLY A 351 -9.88 -3.42 -8.73
N LYS A 352 -9.87 -4.70 -9.08
CA LYS A 352 -8.69 -5.55 -9.21
C LYS A 352 -8.83 -6.45 -10.44
N ILE A 353 -7.74 -6.62 -11.17
CA ILE A 353 -7.66 -7.43 -12.38
C ILE A 353 -6.94 -8.73 -12.01
N LEU A 354 -7.58 -9.85 -12.31
CA LEU A 354 -7.12 -11.18 -11.97
C LEU A 354 -6.59 -11.89 -13.21
N THR A 355 -5.60 -12.75 -13.02
CA THR A 355 -4.97 -13.56 -14.07
C THR A 355 -5.62 -14.94 -14.21
N SER A 356 -6.60 -15.26 -13.36
CA SER A 356 -7.27 -16.56 -13.27
C SER A 356 -8.58 -16.42 -12.50
N ASP A 357 -9.60 -17.19 -12.87
CA ASP A 357 -10.87 -17.30 -12.16
C ASP A 357 -10.87 -18.44 -11.13
N GLU A 358 -9.70 -19.07 -10.91
CA GLU A 358 -9.51 -20.07 -9.86
C GLU A 358 -9.81 -19.48 -8.47
N GLN A 359 -10.32 -20.34 -7.58
CA GLN A 359 -10.83 -19.92 -6.27
C GLN A 359 -9.76 -19.21 -5.42
N ASN A 360 -8.51 -19.67 -5.43
CA ASN A 360 -7.42 -19.03 -4.67
C ASN A 360 -7.13 -17.62 -5.19
N MET A 361 -7.15 -17.43 -6.52
CA MET A 361 -6.97 -16.12 -7.15
C MET A 361 -8.11 -15.17 -6.79
N LEU A 362 -9.36 -15.64 -6.89
CA LEU A 362 -10.52 -14.86 -6.49
C LEU A 362 -10.46 -14.47 -5.00
N GLN A 363 -10.12 -15.41 -4.12
CA GLN A 363 -10.01 -15.14 -2.68
C GLN A 363 -8.90 -14.14 -2.37
N SER A 364 -7.72 -14.29 -2.98
CA SER A 364 -6.62 -13.33 -2.83
C SER A 364 -7.05 -11.94 -3.29
N GLY A 365 -7.69 -11.85 -4.47
CA GLY A 365 -8.15 -10.59 -5.03
C GLY A 365 -9.19 -9.88 -4.16
N VAL A 366 -10.19 -10.63 -3.67
CA VAL A 366 -11.21 -10.12 -2.74
C VAL A 366 -10.58 -9.64 -1.44
N LYS A 367 -9.65 -10.39 -0.85
CA LYS A 367 -8.98 -10.01 0.41
C LYS A 367 -8.20 -8.70 0.25
N GLN A 368 -7.41 -8.57 -0.81
CA GLN A 368 -6.63 -7.35 -1.08
C GLN A 368 -7.56 -6.14 -1.31
N LEU A 369 -8.56 -6.28 -2.17
CA LEU A 369 -9.49 -5.20 -2.47
C LEU A 369 -10.36 -4.84 -1.26
N SER A 370 -10.75 -5.81 -0.43
CA SER A 370 -11.46 -5.56 0.82
C SER A 370 -10.62 -4.78 1.83
N ARG A 371 -9.29 -4.98 1.88
CA ARG A 371 -8.40 -4.17 2.73
C ARG A 371 -8.36 -2.73 2.22
N ALA A 372 -8.23 -2.53 0.91
CA ALA A 372 -8.26 -1.20 0.31
C ALA A 372 -9.58 -0.46 0.60
N LEU A 373 -10.72 -1.06 0.27
CA LEU A 373 -12.04 -0.47 0.51
C LEU A 373 -12.28 -0.17 2.00
N GLY A 374 -11.89 -1.11 2.88
CA GLY A 374 -11.99 -0.93 4.33
C GLY A 374 -11.18 0.25 4.84
N LEU A 375 -10.00 0.50 4.29
CA LEU A 375 -9.14 1.61 4.64
C LEU A 375 -9.77 2.97 4.26
N PHE A 376 -10.33 3.08 3.06
CA PHE A 376 -11.03 4.30 2.64
C PHE A 376 -12.28 4.56 3.48
N LYS A 377 -13.06 3.50 3.76
CA LYS A 377 -14.24 3.60 4.63
C LYS A 377 -13.88 4.03 6.05
N PHE A 378 -12.82 3.46 6.61
CA PHE A 378 -12.31 3.87 7.92
C PHE A 378 -11.94 5.36 7.95
N VAL A 379 -11.26 5.88 6.92
CA VAL A 379 -10.92 7.32 6.85
C VAL A 379 -12.17 8.18 6.68
N TRP A 380 -13.14 7.77 5.86
CA TRP A 380 -14.40 8.48 5.68
C TRP A 380 -15.16 8.66 7.00
N GLU A 381 -15.34 7.55 7.74
CA GLU A 381 -16.04 7.54 9.03
C GLU A 381 -15.28 8.35 10.08
N THR A 382 -13.96 8.16 10.17
CA THR A 382 -13.11 8.89 11.13
C THR A 382 -13.04 10.39 10.84
N ALA A 383 -13.15 10.79 9.57
CA ALA A 383 -13.22 12.18 9.15
C ALA A 383 -14.55 12.86 9.49
N GLY A 384 -15.57 12.10 9.93
CA GLY A 384 -16.92 12.63 10.12
C GLY A 384 -17.49 13.17 8.82
N MET A 385 -17.22 12.50 7.70
CA MET A 385 -17.82 12.86 6.41
C MET A 385 -19.33 12.72 6.50
N LYS A 386 -20.06 13.63 5.84
CA LYS A 386 -21.52 13.58 5.82
C LYS A 386 -21.97 12.41 4.97
N GLY A 387 -22.87 11.60 5.52
CA GLY A 387 -23.48 10.49 4.81
C GLY A 387 -22.76 9.17 4.94
N ASP A 388 -23.49 8.10 4.62
CA ASP A 388 -22.99 6.73 4.71
C ASP A 388 -22.16 6.39 3.48
N LEU A 389 -21.02 5.72 3.69
CA LEU A 389 -20.19 5.17 2.62
C LEU A 389 -20.42 3.67 2.45
N GLU A 390 -21.09 3.32 1.35
CA GLU A 390 -21.11 1.98 0.79
C GLU A 390 -19.82 1.72 0.01
N VAL A 391 -19.26 0.51 0.14
CA VAL A 391 -18.08 0.11 -0.63
C VAL A 391 -18.43 -1.07 -1.53
N GLN A 392 -17.93 -1.03 -2.77
CA GLN A 392 -18.19 -2.03 -3.79
C GLN A 392 -16.89 -2.44 -4.47
N GLY A 393 -16.60 -3.73 -4.48
CA GLY A 393 -15.43 -4.29 -5.15
C GLY A 393 -15.75 -4.80 -6.55
N HIS A 394 -14.92 -4.47 -7.53
CA HIS A 394 -15.02 -4.98 -8.90
C HIS A 394 -13.80 -5.82 -9.23
N LEU A 395 -14.03 -7.03 -9.71
CA LEU A 395 -13.00 -7.97 -10.13
C LEU A 395 -13.16 -8.22 -11.62
N TRP A 396 -12.06 -8.22 -12.36
CA TRP A 396 -12.06 -8.52 -13.79
C TRP A 396 -11.17 -9.71 -14.08
N CYS A 397 -11.68 -10.68 -14.84
CA CYS A 397 -10.91 -11.84 -15.25
C CYS A 397 -11.35 -12.32 -16.63
N ILE A 398 -10.39 -12.71 -17.47
CA ILE A 398 -10.71 -13.30 -18.78
C ILE A 398 -11.39 -14.65 -18.58
N GLY A 399 -12.47 -14.89 -19.31
CA GLY A 399 -13.18 -16.17 -19.30
C GLY A 399 -14.05 -16.41 -18.07
N ALA A 400 -14.03 -15.50 -17.08
CA ALA A 400 -14.88 -15.60 -15.91
C ALA A 400 -16.36 -15.45 -16.26
N LYS A 401 -17.23 -16.07 -15.46
CA LYS A 401 -18.67 -15.82 -15.50
C LYS A 401 -19.02 -14.62 -14.64
N ASN A 402 -19.83 -13.72 -15.19
CA ASN A 402 -20.38 -12.59 -14.47
C ASN A 402 -21.18 -13.09 -13.26
N LYS A 403 -20.86 -12.58 -12.07
CA LYS A 403 -21.59 -12.91 -10.83
C LYS A 403 -21.38 -11.82 -9.79
N SER A 404 -22.32 -11.72 -8.87
CA SER A 404 -22.18 -10.96 -7.63
C SER A 404 -22.06 -11.89 -6.43
N PHE A 405 -21.42 -11.42 -5.37
CA PHE A 405 -21.35 -12.09 -4.07
C PHE A 405 -21.00 -11.08 -2.97
N THR A 406 -21.18 -11.47 -1.72
CA THR A 406 -20.86 -10.63 -0.57
C THR A 406 -19.62 -11.14 0.16
N TYR A 407 -18.75 -10.23 0.59
CA TYR A 407 -17.63 -10.52 1.48
C TYR A 407 -17.54 -9.43 2.55
N ARG A 408 -17.54 -9.84 3.84
CA ARG A 408 -17.58 -8.92 5.00
C ARG A 408 -18.69 -7.85 4.87
N ASN A 409 -19.88 -8.28 4.48
CA ASN A 409 -21.07 -7.43 4.26
C ASN A 409 -20.94 -6.39 3.14
N ASN A 410 -19.89 -6.45 2.31
CA ASN A 410 -19.71 -5.59 1.15
C ASN A 410 -19.95 -6.39 -0.14
N MET A 411 -20.51 -5.73 -1.15
CA MET A 411 -20.79 -6.34 -2.44
C MET A 411 -19.53 -6.39 -3.30
N PHE A 412 -19.31 -7.55 -3.93
CA PHE A 412 -18.29 -7.77 -4.92
C PHE A 412 -18.93 -8.26 -6.22
N LEU A 413 -18.42 -7.76 -7.34
CA LEU A 413 -18.85 -8.13 -8.68
C LEU A 413 -17.66 -8.70 -9.44
N LEU A 414 -17.81 -9.90 -9.96
CA LEU A 414 -16.89 -10.48 -10.93
C LEU A 414 -17.42 -10.21 -12.33
N HIS A 415 -16.59 -9.61 -13.16
CA HIS A 415 -16.84 -9.29 -14.56
C HIS A 415 -15.92 -10.11 -15.45
N SER A 416 -16.46 -10.66 -16.52
CA SER A 416 -15.67 -11.25 -17.60
C SER A 416 -14.91 -10.14 -18.33
N LEU A 417 -13.64 -10.36 -18.66
CA LEU A 417 -12.94 -9.55 -19.65
C LEU A 417 -13.12 -10.18 -21.03
N SER A 418 -13.97 -9.57 -21.84
CA SER A 418 -14.27 -9.96 -23.23
C SER A 418 -14.31 -8.72 -24.12
N CYS A 419 -13.98 -8.90 -25.39
CA CYS A 419 -14.24 -7.91 -26.43
C CYS A 419 -15.46 -8.32 -27.25
#